data_AF-A0A7V3VZM2-F1
#
_entry.id   AF-A0A7V3VZM2-F1
#
_cell.length_a   1.000
_cell.length_b   1.000
_cell.length_c   1.000
_cell.angle_alpha   90.00
_cell.angle_beta   90.00
_cell.angle_gamma   90.00
#
_symmetry.space_group_name_H-M   'P 1'
#
loop_
_entity.id
_entity.type
_entity.pdbx_description
1 polymer ?
#
loop_
_entity_poly.entity_id
_entity_poly.type
_entity_poly.pdbx_seq_one_letter_code
_entity_poly.pdbx_strand_id
1 'polypeptide(L)'
;MAKKYGITTPYTSYLIVPDMPLPVAGHIRKGGRGPADPALHTPVLEFAKRNQAKPGDLARNRGEQAEKALRNADGKGEAAAALKQVREQKETYDRARQYLQARTLGAVQAGKLGVDLSVQMQNLRNQTRLEPTAVRTVFGRNCLEIDGVWIDEGFDPQMPALVVKAQSDAYFKLLERQPKLREVFQLGNHLVWVAPNGAALVIDPHTGKEKLDDDAIAQLFVAKK
;
A
#
# COMPACT_ATOMS: atom_id res chain seq x y z
N MET A 1 -32.04 -56.04 5.18
CA MET A 1 -31.72 -55.22 6.37
C MET A 1 -30.43 -54.45 6.10
N ALA A 2 -30.51 -53.24 5.52
CA ALA A 2 -29.35 -52.34 5.32
C ALA A 2 -29.80 -50.88 5.00
N LYS A 3 -30.91 -50.42 5.59
CA LYS A 3 -31.46 -49.07 5.40
C LYS A 3 -31.65 -48.36 6.74
N LYS A 4 -30.70 -48.46 7.69
CA LYS A 4 -30.94 -47.87 9.02
C LYS A 4 -29.85 -47.01 9.66
N TYR A 5 -28.58 -47.01 9.23
CA TYR A 5 -27.59 -46.10 9.83
C TYR A 5 -26.51 -45.70 8.81
N GLY A 6 -26.78 -44.65 8.04
CA GLY A 6 -25.76 -43.88 7.32
C GLY A 6 -25.75 -42.48 7.92
N ILE A 7 -24.70 -42.12 8.65
CA ILE A 7 -24.52 -40.78 9.18
C ILE A 7 -24.35 -39.86 7.97
N THR A 8 -25.41 -39.12 7.63
CA THR A 8 -25.34 -38.01 6.68
C THR A 8 -24.62 -36.89 7.41
N THR A 9 -23.30 -36.83 7.25
CA THR A 9 -22.60 -35.57 7.48
C THR A 9 -22.94 -34.69 6.28
N PRO A 10 -23.61 -33.54 6.46
CA PRO A 10 -23.75 -32.61 5.35
C PRO A 10 -22.34 -32.10 5.05
N TYR A 11 -21.71 -32.65 4.03
CA TYR A 11 -20.60 -31.98 3.36
C TYR A 11 -21.18 -30.71 2.76
N THR A 12 -21.09 -29.62 3.50
CA THR A 12 -21.34 -28.27 3.00
C THR A 12 -20.16 -27.89 2.10
N SER A 13 -20.04 -28.49 0.94
CA SER A 13 -19.15 -28.01 -0.11
C SER A 13 -19.85 -26.87 -0.86
N TYR A 14 -20.00 -25.71 -0.23
CA TYR A 14 -20.14 -24.45 -0.97
C TYR A 14 -18.73 -23.97 -1.36
N LEU A 15 -18.09 -24.71 -2.26
CA LEU A 15 -16.94 -24.21 -3.00
C LEU A 15 -17.46 -23.72 -4.34
N ILE A 16 -17.86 -22.46 -4.36
CA ILE A 16 -17.53 -21.44 -5.37
C ILE A 16 -18.10 -20.14 -4.78
N VAL A 17 -17.31 -19.48 -3.94
CA VAL A 17 -17.36 -18.02 -3.88
C VAL A 17 -16.25 -17.58 -4.81
N PRO A 18 -16.52 -16.89 -5.93
CA PRO A 18 -15.45 -16.22 -6.63
C PRO A 18 -14.95 -15.13 -5.69
N ASP A 19 -13.89 -15.44 -4.95
CA ASP A 19 -12.99 -14.47 -4.34
C ASP A 19 -12.40 -13.67 -5.51
N MET A 20 -13.15 -12.67 -5.99
CA MET A 20 -12.55 -11.65 -6.83
C MET A 20 -11.76 -10.78 -5.86
N PRO A 21 -10.40 -10.88 -5.87
CA PRO A 21 -9.59 -9.94 -5.11
C PRO A 21 -10.04 -8.54 -5.53
N LEU A 22 -10.37 -7.69 -4.56
CA LEU A 22 -10.71 -6.31 -4.84
C LEU A 22 -9.54 -5.72 -5.62
N PRO A 23 -9.74 -5.35 -6.89
CA PRO A 23 -8.64 -4.82 -7.67
C PRO A 23 -8.32 -3.44 -7.09
N VAL A 24 -7.26 -3.35 -6.29
CA VAL A 24 -6.52 -2.11 -6.18
C VAL A 24 -6.14 -1.76 -7.62
N ALA A 25 -6.56 -0.59 -8.11
CA ALA A 25 -6.15 -0.09 -9.41
C ALA A 25 -4.61 0.00 -9.42
N GLY A 26 -3.96 -1.08 -9.88
CA GLY A 26 -2.51 -1.32 -9.73
C GLY A 26 -2.11 -2.81 -9.56
N HIS A 27 -2.99 -3.69 -9.06
CA HIS A 27 -2.62 -5.06 -8.65
C HIS A 27 -3.38 -6.21 -9.34
N ILE A 28 -3.95 -6.02 -10.54
CA ILE A 28 -4.21 -7.17 -11.42
C ILE A 28 -2.90 -7.53 -12.12
N ARG A 29 -2.03 -8.30 -11.46
CA ARG A 29 -0.89 -8.98 -12.10
C ARG A 29 -0.96 -10.48 -11.81
N LYS A 30 -1.25 -11.27 -12.86
CA LYS A 30 -1.14 -12.73 -12.86
C LYS A 30 0.34 -13.09 -12.66
N GLY A 31 0.68 -13.59 -11.47
CA GLY A 31 1.93 -14.29 -11.20
C GLY A 31 3.15 -13.40 -10.98
N GLY A 32 3.90 -13.71 -9.92
CA GLY A 32 5.25 -13.19 -9.69
C GLY A 32 5.33 -12.03 -8.70
N ARG A 33 5.92 -12.31 -7.53
CA ARG A 33 6.74 -11.34 -6.79
C ARG A 33 7.91 -10.96 -7.72
N GLY A 34 7.72 -9.92 -8.52
CA GLY A 34 8.75 -9.22 -9.26
C GLY A 34 8.51 -7.72 -9.08
N PRO A 35 9.56 -6.89 -9.07
CA PRO A 35 9.43 -5.46 -8.78
C PRO A 35 8.45 -4.83 -9.76
N ALA A 36 7.58 -3.97 -9.24
CA ALA A 36 6.89 -3.03 -10.10
C ALA A 36 7.95 -2.10 -10.69
N ASP A 37 8.41 -2.39 -11.91
CA ASP A 37 9.02 -1.40 -12.78
C ASP A 37 8.00 -0.99 -13.84
N PRO A 38 7.05 -0.08 -13.55
CA PRO A 38 6.93 1.06 -14.43
C PRO A 38 8.16 1.93 -14.12
N ALA A 39 9.10 2.02 -15.07
CA ALA A 39 10.27 2.89 -14.94
C ALA A 39 9.84 4.25 -14.37
N LEU A 40 10.04 4.47 -13.07
CA LEU A 40 9.93 5.78 -12.49
C LEU A 40 11.12 6.53 -13.10
N HIS A 41 10.88 7.23 -14.21
CA HIS A 41 11.92 8.07 -14.82
C HIS A 41 12.29 9.23 -13.87
N THR A 42 11.47 9.44 -12.84
CA THR A 42 11.72 10.42 -11.78
C THR A 42 12.46 9.74 -10.63
N PRO A 43 13.60 10.28 -10.16
CA PRO A 43 14.27 9.79 -8.97
C PRO A 43 13.33 9.70 -7.76
N VAL A 44 13.53 8.70 -6.90
CA VAL A 44 12.66 8.40 -5.74
C VAL A 44 12.48 9.61 -4.82
N LEU A 45 13.56 10.36 -4.57
CA LEU A 45 13.50 11.56 -3.73
C LEU A 45 12.57 12.63 -4.33
N GLU A 46 12.64 12.85 -5.64
CA GLU A 46 11.80 13.84 -6.33
C GLU A 46 10.34 13.38 -6.37
N PHE A 47 10.10 12.08 -6.53
CA PHE A 47 8.76 11.51 -6.38
C PHE A 47 8.20 11.71 -4.97
N ALA A 48 9.00 11.49 -3.93
CA ALA A 48 8.56 11.67 -2.55
C ALA A 48 8.23 13.14 -2.25
N LYS A 49 9.05 14.08 -2.70
CA LYS A 49 8.78 15.54 -2.56
C LYS A 49 7.49 15.96 -3.23
N ARG A 50 7.18 15.43 -4.43
CA ARG A 50 5.91 15.70 -5.12
C ARG A 50 4.69 15.16 -4.37
N ASN A 51 4.87 14.07 -3.63
CA ASN A 51 3.79 13.37 -2.94
C ASN A 51 3.63 13.76 -1.47
N GLN A 52 4.56 14.52 -0.90
CA GLN A 52 4.49 14.94 0.49
C GLN A 52 5.12 16.33 0.65
N ALA A 53 4.27 17.36 0.59
CA ALA A 53 4.72 18.74 0.81
C ALA A 53 5.02 19.03 2.29
N LYS A 54 4.35 18.32 3.21
CA LYS A 54 4.54 18.38 4.66
C LYS A 54 4.28 17.01 5.29
N PRO A 55 4.86 16.70 6.48
CA PRO A 55 4.57 15.48 7.21
C PRO A 55 3.07 15.21 7.37
N GLY A 56 2.65 13.97 7.08
CA GLY A 56 1.25 13.52 7.16
C GLY A 56 0.37 13.74 5.92
N ASP A 57 0.86 14.39 4.86
CA ASP A 57 0.06 14.60 3.63
C ASP A 57 -0.11 13.32 2.77
N LEU A 58 0.69 12.27 3.00
CA LEU A 58 0.73 11.06 2.16
C LEU A 58 -0.62 10.36 2.04
N ALA A 59 -1.36 10.21 3.14
CA ALA A 59 -2.63 9.49 3.13
C ALA A 59 -3.65 10.15 2.19
N ARG A 60 -3.72 11.49 2.20
CA ARG A 60 -4.56 12.27 1.28
C ARG A 60 -4.08 12.12 -0.16
N ASN A 61 -2.80 12.37 -0.40
CA ASN A 61 -2.24 12.39 -1.75
C ASN A 61 -2.30 11.00 -2.41
N ARG A 62 -2.11 9.93 -1.65
CA ARG A 62 -2.35 8.55 -2.11
C ARG A 62 -3.80 8.34 -2.53
N GLY A 63 -4.76 8.82 -1.73
CA GLY A 63 -6.18 8.74 -2.06
C GLY A 63 -6.51 9.46 -3.37
N GLU A 64 -6.01 10.68 -3.54
CA GLU A 64 -6.18 11.49 -4.76
C GLU A 64 -5.57 10.81 -5.99
N GLN A 65 -4.38 10.21 -5.86
CA GLN A 65 -3.75 9.46 -6.94
C GLN A 65 -4.55 8.21 -7.32
N ALA A 66 -5.01 7.44 -6.34
CA ALA A 66 -5.83 6.25 -6.59
C ALA A 66 -7.15 6.62 -7.28
N GLU A 67 -7.77 7.74 -6.89
CA GLU A 67 -8.98 8.26 -7.52
C GLU A 67 -8.71 8.72 -8.97
N LYS A 68 -7.61 9.43 -9.20
CA LYS A 68 -7.19 9.84 -10.55
C LYS A 68 -6.92 8.62 -11.43
N ALA A 69 -6.24 7.59 -10.90
CA ALA A 69 -5.99 6.34 -11.60
C ALA A 69 -7.31 5.63 -11.95
N LEU A 70 -8.25 5.53 -11.03
CA LEU A 70 -9.57 4.92 -11.28
C LEU A 70 -10.41 5.70 -12.30
N ARG A 71 -10.33 7.03 -12.27
CA ARG A 71 -11.02 7.92 -13.21
C ARG A 71 -10.48 7.76 -14.63
N ASN A 72 -9.16 7.65 -14.77
CA ASN A 72 -8.49 7.52 -16.05
C ASN A 72 -8.39 6.06 -16.53
N ALA A 73 -8.73 5.09 -15.69
CA ALA A 73 -8.70 3.69 -16.06
C ALA A 73 -9.81 3.38 -17.08
N ASP A 74 -9.40 2.87 -18.23
CA ASP A 74 -10.28 2.35 -19.25
C ASP A 74 -9.97 0.89 -19.51
N GLY A 75 -11.01 0.12 -19.85
CA GLY A 75 -10.91 -1.31 -20.10
C GLY A 75 -11.97 -1.76 -21.10
N LYS A 76 -11.78 -2.95 -21.67
CA LYS A 76 -12.75 -3.61 -22.56
C LYS A 76 -13.13 -4.96 -21.96
N GLY A 77 -14.34 -5.44 -22.29
CA GLY A 77 -14.83 -6.75 -21.83
C GLY A 77 -14.88 -6.86 -20.30
N GLU A 78 -14.32 -7.94 -19.76
CA GLU A 78 -14.28 -8.22 -18.31
C GLU A 78 -13.62 -7.09 -17.50
N ALA A 79 -12.57 -6.45 -18.03
CA ALA A 79 -11.92 -5.33 -17.37
C ALA A 79 -12.84 -4.11 -17.23
N ALA A 80 -13.72 -3.85 -18.21
CA ALA A 80 -14.70 -2.77 -18.14
C ALA A 80 -15.76 -3.05 -17.05
N ALA A 81 -16.22 -4.30 -16.95
CA ALA A 81 -17.16 -4.71 -15.91
C ALA A 81 -16.54 -4.59 -14.51
N ALA A 82 -15.29 -5.02 -14.34
CA ALA A 82 -14.56 -4.86 -13.08
C ALA A 82 -14.37 -3.38 -12.70
N LEU A 83 -13.96 -2.53 -13.64
CA LEU A 83 -13.82 -1.09 -13.40
C LEU A 83 -15.15 -0.44 -13.01
N LYS A 84 -16.27 -0.86 -13.63
CA LYS A 84 -17.61 -0.39 -13.24
C LYS A 84 -17.94 -0.79 -11.80
N GLN A 85 -17.70 -2.05 -11.42
CA GLN A 85 -17.94 -2.52 -10.05
C GLN A 85 -17.11 -1.75 -9.02
N VAL A 86 -15.83 -1.47 -9.31
CA VAL A 86 -14.96 -0.67 -8.42
C VAL A 86 -15.49 0.75 -8.27
N ARG A 87 -15.96 1.37 -9.36
CA ARG A 87 -16.53 2.73 -9.32
C ARG A 87 -17.81 2.78 -8.49
N GLU A 88 -18.72 1.82 -8.67
CA GLU A 88 -19.95 1.70 -7.88
C GLU A 88 -19.67 1.44 -6.40
N GLN A 89 -18.66 0.61 -6.11
CA GLN A 89 -18.22 0.35 -4.74
C GLN A 89 -17.65 1.61 -4.08
N LYS A 90 -16.76 2.34 -4.77
CA LYS A 90 -16.25 3.63 -4.28
C LYS A 90 -17.40 4.60 -4.00
N GLU A 91 -18.32 4.74 -4.94
CA GLU A 91 -19.48 5.63 -4.77
C GLU A 91 -20.33 5.26 -3.55
N THR A 92 -20.51 3.96 -3.30
CA THR A 92 -21.21 3.45 -2.10
C THR A 92 -20.49 3.92 -0.83
N TYR A 93 -19.17 3.75 -0.74
CA TYR A 93 -18.39 4.20 0.42
C TYR A 93 -18.40 5.72 0.58
N ASP A 94 -18.28 6.48 -0.51
CA ASP A 94 -18.27 7.95 -0.48
C ASP A 94 -19.62 8.49 0.00
N ARG A 95 -20.74 7.97 -0.53
CA ARG A 95 -22.09 8.35 -0.08
C ARG A 95 -22.34 7.95 1.38
N ALA A 96 -21.92 6.74 1.77
CA ALA A 96 -22.04 6.29 3.16
C ALA A 96 -21.24 7.22 4.09
N ARG A 97 -20.01 7.58 3.73
CA ARG A 97 -19.18 8.54 4.47
C ARG A 97 -19.86 9.89 4.62
N GLN A 98 -20.43 10.43 3.54
CA GLN A 98 -21.16 11.70 3.56
C GLN A 98 -22.33 11.67 4.54
N TYR A 99 -23.18 10.63 4.49
CA TYR A 99 -24.31 10.50 5.42
C TYR A 99 -23.88 10.28 6.87
N LEU A 100 -22.80 9.51 7.11
CA LEU A 100 -22.23 9.36 8.45
C LEU A 100 -21.70 10.68 9.00
N GLN A 101 -21.00 11.47 8.17
CA GLN A 101 -20.53 12.81 8.54
C GLN A 101 -21.69 13.77 8.83
N ALA A 102 -22.78 13.67 8.05
CA ALA A 102 -24.01 14.43 8.26
C ALA A 102 -24.89 13.92 9.42
N ARG A 103 -24.46 12.84 10.11
CA ARG A 103 -25.21 12.17 11.19
C ARG A 103 -26.59 11.62 10.79
N THR A 104 -26.81 11.39 9.50
CA THR A 104 -28.06 10.82 8.98
C THR A 104 -27.97 9.29 8.91
N LEU A 105 -27.94 8.65 10.08
CA LEU A 105 -27.66 7.21 10.20
C LEU A 105 -28.67 6.31 9.46
N GLY A 106 -29.96 6.70 9.45
CA GLY A 106 -31.00 5.93 8.75
C GLY A 106 -30.78 5.83 7.24
N ALA A 107 -30.17 6.85 6.62
CA ALA A 107 -29.89 6.86 5.18
C ALA A 107 -28.82 5.84 4.77
N VAL A 108 -27.90 5.50 5.69
CA VAL A 108 -26.84 4.50 5.46
C VAL A 108 -27.37 3.07 5.54
N GLN A 109 -28.53 2.87 6.17
CA GLN A 109 -29.15 1.56 6.38
C GLN A 109 -30.33 1.29 5.46
N ALA A 110 -30.72 2.25 4.61
CA ALA A 110 -31.91 2.17 3.79
C ALA A 110 -31.60 2.13 2.28
N GLY A 111 -32.55 1.57 1.52
CA GLY A 111 -32.51 1.53 0.07
C GLY A 111 -31.29 0.80 -0.51
N LYS A 112 -30.94 1.16 -1.75
CA LYS A 112 -29.79 0.55 -2.46
C LYS A 112 -28.48 0.73 -1.68
N LEU A 113 -28.24 1.92 -1.12
CA LEU A 113 -27.02 2.20 -0.36
C LEU A 113 -26.84 1.25 0.84
N GLY A 114 -27.90 1.03 1.62
CA GLY A 114 -27.84 0.14 2.78
C GLY A 114 -27.59 -1.32 2.41
N VAL A 115 -28.21 -1.79 1.32
CA VAL A 115 -27.97 -3.15 0.82
C VAL A 115 -26.54 -3.30 0.32
N ASP A 116 -26.07 -2.40 -0.55
CA ASP A 116 -24.73 -2.46 -1.14
C ASP A 116 -23.64 -2.38 -0.06
N LEU A 117 -23.79 -1.46 0.90
CA LEU A 117 -22.87 -1.33 2.02
C LEU A 117 -22.87 -2.58 2.88
N SER A 118 -24.04 -3.19 3.14
CA SER A 118 -24.14 -4.41 3.93
C SER A 118 -23.44 -5.59 3.24
N VAL A 119 -23.59 -5.73 1.93
CA VAL A 119 -22.87 -6.75 1.14
C VAL A 119 -21.36 -6.52 1.21
N GLN A 120 -20.90 -5.28 1.05
CA GLN A 120 -19.47 -4.95 1.14
C GLN A 120 -18.90 -5.23 2.53
N MET A 121 -19.62 -4.87 3.60
CA MET A 121 -19.22 -5.17 4.97
C MET A 121 -19.20 -6.67 5.25
N GLN A 122 -20.16 -7.43 4.70
CA GLN A 122 -20.17 -8.89 4.82
C GLN A 122 -18.97 -9.52 4.12
N ASN A 123 -18.58 -9.02 2.94
CA ASN A 123 -17.39 -9.48 2.23
C ASN A 123 -16.12 -9.23 3.05
N LEU A 124 -15.98 -8.03 3.65
CA LEU A 124 -14.85 -7.72 4.52
C LEU A 124 -14.79 -8.63 5.76
N ARG A 125 -15.94 -8.94 6.38
CA ARG A 125 -16.02 -9.85 7.54
C ARG A 125 -15.64 -11.28 7.18
N ASN A 126 -16.00 -11.72 5.98
CA ASN A 126 -15.72 -13.07 5.49
C ASN A 126 -14.34 -13.19 4.84
N GLN A 127 -13.59 -12.10 4.73
CA GLN A 127 -12.27 -12.10 4.13
C GLN A 127 -11.29 -12.82 5.05
N THR A 128 -10.73 -13.94 4.57
CA THR A 128 -9.81 -14.80 5.34
C THR A 128 -8.34 -14.58 5.00
N ARG A 129 -8.05 -13.73 4.00
CA ARG A 129 -6.69 -13.42 3.56
C ARG A 129 -6.37 -11.95 3.80
N LEU A 130 -5.16 -11.69 4.26
CA LEU A 130 -4.62 -10.34 4.30
C LEU A 130 -4.29 -9.89 2.88
N GLU A 131 -4.94 -8.82 2.43
CA GLU A 131 -4.55 -8.15 1.19
C GLU A 131 -3.21 -7.41 1.38
N PRO A 132 -2.43 -7.22 0.31
CA PRO A 132 -1.26 -6.35 0.37
C PRO A 132 -1.69 -4.97 0.89
N THR A 133 -1.23 -4.65 2.10
CA THR A 133 -1.53 -3.38 2.72
C THR A 133 -0.48 -2.37 2.28
N ALA A 134 -0.93 -1.28 1.68
CA ALA A 134 -0.09 -0.16 1.24
C ALA A 134 0.36 0.74 2.41
N VAL A 135 0.29 0.22 3.63
CA VAL A 135 0.74 0.86 4.88
C VAL A 135 1.47 -0.21 5.65
N ARG A 136 2.69 0.08 6.10
CA ARG A 136 3.49 -0.81 6.95
C ARG A 136 4.13 0.00 8.06
N THR A 137 4.12 -0.55 9.26
CA THR A 137 4.85 0.03 10.38
C THR A 137 6.22 -0.62 10.47
N VAL A 138 7.28 0.19 10.38
CA VAL A 138 8.68 -0.25 10.45
C VAL A 138 9.42 0.65 11.43
N PHE A 139 10.07 0.07 12.43
CA PHE A 139 10.74 0.82 13.53
C PHE A 139 9.87 1.89 14.20
N GLY A 140 8.58 1.59 14.40
CA GLY A 140 7.63 2.54 15.01
C GLY A 140 7.24 3.73 14.11
N ARG A 141 7.61 3.68 12.83
CA ARG A 141 7.24 4.68 11.82
C ARG A 141 6.29 4.06 10.80
N ASN A 142 5.34 4.83 10.33
CA ASN A 142 4.43 4.39 9.28
C ASN A 142 5.02 4.73 7.91
N CYS A 143 5.10 3.74 7.04
CA CYS A 143 5.48 3.89 5.64
C CYS A 143 4.27 3.57 4.78
N LEU A 144 3.95 4.45 3.82
CA LEU A 144 2.91 4.23 2.83
C LEU A 144 3.50 3.93 1.46
N GLU A 145 2.87 3.00 0.75
CA GLU A 145 3.18 2.70 -0.64
C GLU A 145 2.31 3.56 -1.57
N ILE A 146 2.99 4.29 -2.46
CA ILE A 146 2.39 5.09 -3.53
C ILE A 146 3.10 4.73 -4.84
N ASP A 147 2.36 4.13 -5.77
CA ASP A 147 2.86 3.73 -7.09
C ASP A 147 4.14 2.87 -7.05
N GLY A 148 4.24 1.98 -6.06
CA GLY A 148 5.42 1.11 -5.85
C GLY A 148 6.57 1.75 -5.07
N VAL A 149 6.45 3.02 -4.65
CA VAL A 149 7.42 3.72 -3.81
C VAL A 149 6.94 3.76 -2.36
N TRP A 150 7.78 3.31 -1.44
CA TRP A 150 7.52 3.41 0.00
C TRP A 150 8.01 4.74 0.55
N ILE A 151 7.15 5.49 1.23
CA ILE A 151 7.46 6.80 1.81
C ILE A 151 7.04 6.82 3.28
N ASP A 152 7.96 7.21 4.16
CA ASP A 152 7.71 7.45 5.58
C ASP A 152 6.80 8.67 5.81
N GLU A 153 5.75 8.55 6.63
CA GLU A 153 4.83 9.66 6.96
C GLU A 153 5.52 10.86 7.60
N GLY A 154 6.68 10.67 8.23
CA GLY A 154 7.48 11.73 8.83
C GLY A 154 8.46 12.41 7.86
N PHE A 155 8.47 12.05 6.57
CA PHE A 155 9.32 12.70 5.57
C PHE A 155 8.97 14.19 5.41
N ASP A 156 10.00 15.03 5.33
CA ASP A 156 9.86 16.45 5.03
C ASP A 156 10.77 16.78 3.84
N PRO A 157 10.27 17.41 2.77
CA PRO A 157 11.08 17.81 1.62
C PRO A 157 12.32 18.65 1.95
N GLN A 158 12.32 19.36 3.09
CA GLN A 158 13.40 20.25 3.52
C GLN A 158 14.49 19.53 4.32
N MET A 159 14.27 18.28 4.74
CA MET A 159 15.25 17.54 5.53
C MET A 159 16.44 17.07 4.66
N PRO A 160 17.64 16.92 5.23
CA PRO A 160 18.78 16.40 4.48
C PRO A 160 18.50 14.97 4.02
N ALA A 161 18.77 14.68 2.75
CA ALA A 161 18.54 13.37 2.15
C ALA A 161 19.85 12.69 1.76
N LEU A 162 20.01 11.43 2.16
CA LEU A 162 21.08 10.55 1.71
C LEU A 162 20.51 9.56 0.70
N VAL A 163 20.83 9.76 -0.57
CA VAL A 163 20.42 8.87 -1.67
C VAL A 163 21.48 7.78 -1.86
N VAL A 164 21.07 6.52 -1.73
CA VAL A 164 21.91 5.34 -1.90
C VAL A 164 21.32 4.49 -3.02
N LYS A 165 22.19 4.02 -3.91
CA LYS A 165 21.76 3.15 -5.00
C LYS A 165 21.40 1.77 -4.47
N ALA A 166 20.25 1.23 -4.85
CA ALA A 166 19.82 -0.10 -4.44
C ALA A 166 20.86 -1.15 -4.87
N GLN A 167 21.10 -2.15 -4.01
CA GLN A 167 22.04 -3.26 -4.28
C GLN A 167 23.49 -2.85 -4.59
N SER A 168 23.90 -1.63 -4.21
CA SER A 168 25.30 -1.18 -4.30
C SER A 168 26.13 -1.59 -3.07
N ASP A 169 27.45 -1.38 -3.11
CA ASP A 169 28.32 -1.63 -1.95
C ASP A 169 27.85 -0.85 -0.71
N ALA A 170 27.42 0.40 -0.88
CA ALA A 170 26.85 1.23 0.18
C ALA A 170 25.58 0.62 0.79
N TYR A 171 24.72 0.03 -0.04
CA TYR A 171 23.50 -0.64 0.41
C TYR A 171 23.82 -1.85 1.30
N PHE A 172 24.78 -2.69 0.89
CA PHE A 172 25.18 -3.85 1.69
C PHE A 172 25.93 -3.44 2.96
N LYS A 173 26.80 -2.43 2.89
CA LYS A 173 27.46 -1.86 4.09
C LYS A 173 26.46 -1.33 5.11
N LEU A 174 25.38 -0.68 4.68
CA LEU A 174 24.32 -0.23 5.58
C LEU A 174 23.69 -1.41 6.34
N LEU A 175 23.44 -2.54 5.66
CA LEU A 175 22.91 -3.75 6.28
C LEU A 175 23.92 -4.43 7.21
N GLU A 176 25.20 -4.46 6.85
CA GLU A 176 26.27 -5.03 7.68
C GLU A 176 26.45 -4.25 8.98
N ARG A 177 26.48 -2.91 8.90
CA ARG A 177 26.65 -2.04 10.06
C ARG A 177 25.40 -1.94 10.92
N GLN A 178 24.21 -2.01 10.31
CA GLN A 178 22.93 -1.93 11.00
C GLN A 178 21.97 -3.01 10.51
N PRO A 179 22.04 -4.24 11.05
CA PRO A 179 21.18 -5.35 10.63
C PRO A 179 19.68 -5.09 10.78
N LYS A 180 19.31 -4.15 11.66
CA LYS A 180 17.93 -3.66 11.83
C LYS A 180 17.36 -3.11 10.52
N LEU A 181 18.15 -2.46 9.67
CA LEU A 181 17.70 -1.93 8.38
C LEU A 181 17.09 -2.98 7.45
N ARG A 182 17.33 -4.27 7.68
CA ARG A 182 16.71 -5.36 6.93
C ARG A 182 15.19 -5.23 6.85
N GLU A 183 14.52 -4.82 7.94
CA GLU A 183 13.06 -4.65 7.93
C GLU A 183 12.61 -3.48 7.04
N VAL A 184 13.39 -2.40 6.99
CA VAL A 184 13.11 -1.27 6.10
C VAL A 184 13.34 -1.68 4.65
N PHE A 185 14.44 -2.37 4.37
CA PHE A 185 14.81 -2.76 3.01
C PHE A 185 13.94 -3.90 2.45
N GLN A 186 13.25 -4.64 3.32
CA GLN A 186 12.21 -5.60 2.91
C GLN A 186 10.97 -4.95 2.30
N LEU A 187 10.78 -3.63 2.47
CA LEU A 187 9.68 -2.90 1.84
C LEU A 187 9.82 -2.89 0.31
N GLY A 188 11.02 -2.61 -0.19
CA GLY A 188 11.32 -2.59 -1.62
C GLY A 188 12.57 -1.80 -1.97
N ASN A 189 12.84 -1.72 -3.27
CA ASN A 189 14.00 -1.00 -3.82
C ASN A 189 13.75 0.49 -4.07
N HIS A 190 12.49 0.94 -4.03
CA HIS A 190 12.10 2.35 -4.10
C HIS A 190 11.58 2.76 -2.72
N LEU A 191 12.41 3.45 -1.94
CA LEU A 191 12.13 3.68 -0.52
C LEU A 191 12.65 5.03 -0.05
N VAL A 192 11.85 5.72 0.74
CA VAL A 192 12.22 6.89 1.55
C VAL A 192 11.87 6.61 3.00
N TRP A 193 12.89 6.51 3.84
CA TRP A 193 12.75 6.27 5.27
C TRP A 193 13.48 7.35 6.06
N VAL A 194 12.88 7.84 7.15
CA VAL A 194 13.51 8.90 7.94
C VAL A 194 14.30 8.27 9.09
N ALA A 195 15.61 8.53 9.09
CA ALA A 195 16.55 8.01 10.06
C ALA A 195 16.44 8.72 11.44
N PRO A 196 16.97 8.10 12.51
CA PRO A 196 16.92 8.67 13.87
C PRO A 196 17.55 10.05 14.02
N ASN A 197 18.53 10.38 13.19
CA ASN A 197 19.16 11.70 13.16
C ASN A 197 18.29 12.80 12.49
N GLY A 198 17.15 12.42 11.91
CA GLY A 198 16.24 13.32 11.19
C GLY A 198 16.55 13.51 9.71
N ALA A 199 17.49 12.76 9.14
CA ALA A 199 17.76 12.73 7.69
C ALA A 199 16.88 11.68 6.98
N ALA A 200 16.56 11.92 5.71
CA ALA A 200 15.90 10.93 4.86
C ALA A 200 16.94 9.98 4.25
N LEU A 201 16.87 8.70 4.57
CA LEU A 201 17.55 7.64 3.83
C LEU A 201 16.68 7.26 2.62
N VAL A 202 17.22 7.47 1.42
CA VAL A 202 16.54 7.18 0.16
C VAL A 202 17.25 6.04 -0.54
N ILE A 203 16.51 4.98 -0.88
CA ILE A 203 16.97 3.90 -1.74
C ILE A 203 16.33 4.07 -3.12
N ASP A 204 17.18 4.17 -4.14
CA ASP A 204 16.78 4.36 -5.53
C ASP A 204 17.53 3.34 -6.40
N PRO A 205 16.87 2.61 -7.32
CA PRO A 205 17.54 1.57 -8.10
C PRO A 205 18.48 2.12 -9.18
N HIS A 206 18.30 3.37 -9.60
CA HIS A 206 19.02 3.94 -10.73
C HIS A 206 20.09 4.96 -10.30
N THR A 207 19.84 5.69 -9.21
CA THR A 207 20.65 6.83 -8.79
C THR A 207 21.10 6.73 -7.32
N GLY A 208 22.14 7.47 -6.95
CA GLY A 208 22.63 7.57 -5.57
C GLY A 208 24.07 7.14 -5.38
N LYS A 209 24.53 7.20 -4.14
CA LYS A 209 25.88 6.78 -3.77
C LYS A 209 25.99 5.27 -3.84
N GLU A 210 27.04 4.79 -4.51
CA GLU A 210 27.38 3.36 -4.55
C GLU A 210 28.33 2.95 -3.44
N LYS A 211 29.06 3.91 -2.85
CA LYS A 211 29.99 3.70 -1.74
C LYS A 211 29.70 4.70 -0.62
N LEU A 212 29.79 4.22 0.62
CA LEU A 212 29.63 5.04 1.82
C LEU A 212 30.72 4.70 2.83
N ASP A 213 31.15 5.72 3.57
CA ASP A 213 32.09 5.61 4.67
C ASP A 213 31.35 5.24 5.97
N ASP A 214 32.03 4.48 6.84
CA ASP A 214 31.42 3.96 8.07
C ASP A 214 30.97 5.07 9.03
N ASP A 215 31.71 6.18 9.08
CA ASP A 215 31.36 7.34 9.92
C ASP A 215 30.05 8.00 9.46
N ALA A 216 29.83 8.09 8.14
CA ALA A 216 28.59 8.61 7.60
C ALA A 216 27.40 7.68 7.92
N ILE A 217 27.62 6.36 7.91
CA ILE A 217 26.60 5.39 8.35
C ILE A 217 26.28 5.60 9.82
N ALA A 218 27.28 5.68 10.69
CA ALA A 218 27.09 5.85 12.13
C ALA A 218 26.27 7.10 12.46
N GLN A 219 26.56 8.22 11.78
CA GLN A 219 25.85 9.48 11.96
C GLN A 219 24.35 9.42 11.62
N LEU A 220 23.90 8.51 10.75
CA LEU A 220 22.47 8.33 10.46
C LEU A 220 21.67 7.84 11.67
N PHE A 221 22.33 7.07 12.55
CA PHE A 221 21.68 6.40 13.67
C PHE A 221 21.89 7.09 15.02
N VAL A 222 22.60 8.22 15.03
CA VAL A 222 22.66 9.08 16.22
C VAL A 222 21.32 9.78 16.35
N ALA A 223 20.60 9.51 17.45
CA ALA A 223 19.31 10.14 17.69
C ALA A 223 19.45 11.67 17.73
N LYS A 224 18.53 12.37 17.04
CA LYS A 224 18.43 13.82 17.13
C LYS A 224 18.15 14.20 18.60
N LYS A 225 19.03 15.01 19.19
CA LYS A 225 18.83 15.59 20.53
C LYS A 225 17.67 16.57 20.54
#